data_AF-A0A955RFB2-F1
#
_entry.id   AF-A0A955RFB2-F1
#
_cell.length_a   1.000
_cell.length_b   1.000
_cell.length_c   1.000
_cell.angle_alpha   90.00
_cell.angle_beta   90.00
_cell.angle_gamma   90.00
#
_symmetry.space_group_name_H-M   'P 1'
#
loop_
_entity.id
_entity.type
_entity.pdbx_description
1 polymer ?
#
loop_
_entity_poly.entity_id
_entity_poly.type
_entity_poly.pdbx_seq_one_letter_code
_entity_poly.pdbx_strand_id
1 'polypeptide(L)'
;MWWVSAALATTYGGGDWGGADLFLVQGDTAEGVFTNVGRFVVLPGVTVPVASSLDVEAASVEIHGTLDATGGGYAAGEQGWPAHDGTGPAGGIGAEGRPPHAGGGGNGGAGGAGAAGGNCGAGYAGGPEVGDPWIALEGSGGGANYRRGGDGGAVLRLVGDDVLVGLTGVLRADGQAGGIGGFSAYDGGGGGGGAGGGIELVGTTSVHVVGTLSAVGGEGAQGYSYYGCAAGGGGGGGGGRIVVSGPFTGDTSRWSAAGGVGGPTYHGAGLGQTGGAGTIWLEDGLAATDPVVSLSGTCPGEVALDVTGASSFARLEVWRGGGAGGAALPSGACSGTASGLSAPVLVATLQADANGELSVSRTLAAQACGLSVVVVDAWTCGVSNVEVVP
;
A
#
# COMPACT_ATOMS: atom_id res chain seq x y z
N MET A 1 35.08 1.78 21.61
CA MET A 1 34.82 0.74 20.59
C MET A 1 34.06 -0.37 21.28
N TRP A 2 32.73 -0.29 21.28
CA TRP A 2 31.87 -1.31 21.89
C TRP A 2 31.65 -2.40 20.85
N TRP A 3 32.03 -3.63 21.19
CA TRP A 3 31.72 -4.81 20.38
C TRP A 3 30.24 -5.10 20.57
N VAL A 4 29.44 -4.87 19.53
CA VAL A 4 28.10 -5.43 19.46
C VAL A 4 28.29 -6.89 19.04
N SER A 5 28.07 -7.83 19.97
CA SER A 5 27.95 -9.24 19.63
C SER A 5 26.91 -9.39 18.52
N ALA A 6 27.22 -10.16 17.47
CA ALA A 6 26.25 -10.47 16.43
C ALA A 6 25.01 -11.07 17.09
N ALA A 7 23.91 -10.32 17.11
CA ALA A 7 22.61 -10.87 17.47
C ALA A 7 22.31 -12.01 16.50
N LEU A 8 21.85 -13.14 17.03
CA LEU A 8 21.40 -14.25 16.19
C LEU A 8 20.18 -13.75 15.40
N ALA A 9 20.25 -13.88 14.09
CA ALA A 9 19.13 -13.63 13.18
C ALA A 9 17.86 -14.29 13.71
N THR A 10 16.82 -13.50 13.97
CA THR A 10 15.53 -13.98 14.46
C THR A 10 14.48 -13.83 13.36
N THR A 11 13.75 -14.91 13.08
CA THR A 11 12.57 -14.86 12.24
C THR A 11 11.36 -14.58 13.12
N TYR A 12 10.81 -13.36 12.99
CA TYR A 12 9.58 -12.96 13.66
C TYR A 12 8.40 -13.33 12.78
N GLY A 13 7.58 -14.26 13.26
CA GLY A 13 6.23 -14.45 12.75
C GLY A 13 5.25 -13.53 13.45
N GLY A 14 4.20 -13.14 12.74
CA GLY A 14 3.10 -12.34 13.27
C GLY A 14 2.44 -12.96 14.51
N GLY A 15 1.76 -12.11 15.27
CA GLY A 15 1.06 -12.44 16.51
C GLY A 15 0.62 -11.19 17.27
N ASP A 16 0.01 -11.41 18.43
CA ASP A 16 -0.32 -10.35 19.39
C ASP A 16 0.88 -10.08 20.30
N TRP A 17 1.32 -8.83 20.38
CA TRP A 17 2.48 -8.40 21.16
C TRP A 17 2.13 -7.76 22.50
N GLY A 18 0.84 -7.61 22.83
CA GLY A 18 0.39 -7.14 24.15
C GLY A 18 0.95 -5.78 24.59
N GLY A 19 1.28 -4.91 23.64
CA GLY A 19 1.88 -3.59 23.83
C GLY A 19 3.41 -3.60 23.91
N ALA A 20 4.07 -4.74 23.69
CA ALA A 20 5.52 -4.83 23.69
C ALA A 20 6.15 -4.17 22.45
N ASP A 21 7.33 -3.59 22.64
CA ASP A 21 8.11 -3.02 21.55
C ASP A 21 8.85 -4.12 20.77
N LEU A 22 8.90 -3.95 19.45
CA LEU A 22 9.65 -4.78 18.52
C LEU A 22 10.74 -3.96 17.83
N PHE A 23 11.99 -4.26 18.16
CA PHE A 23 13.17 -3.67 17.54
C PHE A 23 13.84 -4.69 16.63
N LEU A 24 13.79 -4.45 15.33
CA LEU A 24 14.40 -5.32 14.33
C LEU A 24 15.86 -4.93 14.09
N VAL A 25 16.74 -5.93 14.12
CA VAL A 25 18.19 -5.80 13.95
C VAL A 25 18.66 -6.53 12.69
N GLN A 26 19.94 -6.32 12.34
CA GLN A 26 20.53 -6.93 11.15
C GLN A 26 20.43 -8.45 11.19
N GLY A 27 19.87 -9.02 10.12
CA GLY A 27 19.69 -10.47 9.96
C GLY A 27 18.32 -10.97 10.41
N ASP A 28 17.51 -10.15 11.07
CA ASP A 28 16.13 -10.52 11.37
C ASP A 28 15.27 -10.57 10.11
N THR A 29 14.23 -11.38 10.13
CA THR A 29 13.18 -11.43 9.10
C THR A 29 11.82 -11.23 9.76
N ALA A 30 10.87 -10.60 9.06
CA ALA A 30 9.53 -10.36 9.59
C ALA A 30 8.46 -10.71 8.56
N GLU A 31 7.45 -11.49 8.96
CA GLU A 31 6.33 -11.87 8.10
C GLU A 31 5.04 -12.13 8.89
N GLY A 32 3.90 -11.92 8.24
CA GLY A 32 2.57 -12.12 8.81
C GLY A 32 1.99 -10.85 9.45
N VAL A 33 0.99 -11.06 10.33
CA VAL A 33 0.20 -9.99 10.94
C VAL A 33 0.61 -9.79 12.40
N PHE A 34 1.07 -8.59 12.72
CA PHE A 34 1.50 -8.16 14.05
C PHE A 34 0.45 -7.23 14.62
N THR A 35 -0.11 -7.56 15.78
CA THR A 35 -1.12 -6.72 16.44
C THR A 35 -0.69 -6.33 17.83
N ASN A 36 -1.27 -5.23 18.34
CA ASN A 36 -0.95 -4.66 19.65
C ASN A 36 0.56 -4.47 19.87
N VAL A 37 1.29 -3.98 18.87
CA VAL A 37 2.71 -3.66 19.05
C VAL A 37 2.81 -2.29 19.74
N GLY A 38 3.74 -2.12 20.68
CA GLY A 38 4.04 -0.81 21.26
C GLY A 38 4.71 0.07 20.20
N ARG A 39 6.02 -0.15 20.02
CA ARG A 39 6.81 0.47 18.94
C ARG A 39 7.32 -0.59 17.99
N PHE A 40 7.08 -0.42 16.69
CA PHE A 40 7.70 -1.22 15.64
C PHE A 40 8.86 -0.43 15.03
N VAL A 41 10.10 -0.86 15.26
CA VAL A 41 11.29 -0.08 14.91
C VAL A 41 12.26 -0.89 14.05
N VAL A 42 12.58 -0.36 12.87
CA VAL A 42 13.69 -0.85 12.02
C VAL A 42 14.86 0.12 12.13
N LEU A 43 15.95 -0.33 12.74
CA LEU A 43 17.09 0.53 13.05
C LEU A 43 17.85 1.01 11.79
N PRO A 44 18.56 2.15 11.86
CA PRO A 44 19.38 2.64 10.74
C PRO A 44 20.42 1.60 10.28
N GLY A 45 20.52 1.42 8.96
CA GLY A 45 21.48 0.50 8.34
C GLY A 45 21.12 -0.99 8.48
N VAL A 46 19.96 -1.31 9.06
CA VAL A 46 19.41 -2.67 9.10
C VAL A 46 18.60 -2.94 7.84
N THR A 47 18.74 -4.14 7.26
CA THR A 47 17.82 -4.65 6.24
C THR A 47 17.09 -5.87 6.78
N VAL A 48 15.76 -5.82 6.77
CA VAL A 48 14.86 -6.88 7.18
C VAL A 48 14.08 -7.35 5.94
N PRO A 49 14.32 -8.57 5.44
CA PRO A 49 13.53 -9.12 4.36
C PRO A 49 12.13 -9.54 4.84
N VAL A 50 11.15 -9.36 3.96
CA VAL A 50 9.75 -9.76 4.11
C VAL A 50 9.42 -10.75 2.99
N ALA A 51 9.10 -11.99 3.37
CA ALA A 51 9.02 -13.09 2.41
C ALA A 51 7.69 -13.17 1.64
N SER A 52 6.58 -12.70 2.23
CA SER A 52 5.24 -12.80 1.64
C SER A 52 4.39 -11.55 1.85
N SER A 53 4.02 -11.30 3.10
CA SER A 53 3.36 -10.07 3.51
C SER A 53 3.76 -9.70 4.93
N LEU A 54 3.71 -8.40 5.22
CA LEU A 54 3.90 -7.86 6.56
C LEU A 54 2.78 -6.87 6.82
N ASP A 55 1.96 -7.17 7.81
CA ASP A 55 0.91 -6.29 8.33
C ASP A 55 1.24 -5.98 9.79
N VAL A 56 1.35 -4.70 10.14
CA VAL A 56 1.74 -4.24 11.48
C VAL A 56 0.74 -3.23 11.98
N GLU A 57 0.10 -3.55 13.09
CA GLU A 57 -0.66 -2.62 13.92
C GLU A 57 0.13 -2.31 15.19
N ALA A 58 0.71 -1.11 15.26
CA ALA A 58 1.51 -0.63 16.37
C ALA A 58 0.98 0.70 16.90
N ALA A 59 1.31 1.07 18.15
CA ALA A 59 1.08 2.45 18.58
C ALA A 59 1.96 3.42 17.79
N SER A 60 3.21 3.05 17.49
CA SER A 60 4.07 3.81 16.57
C SER A 60 4.93 2.91 15.70
N VAL A 61 5.18 3.37 14.47
CA VAL A 61 6.03 2.72 13.48
C VAL A 61 7.19 3.64 13.11
N GLU A 62 8.43 3.17 13.26
CA GLU A 62 9.65 3.93 13.00
C GLU A 62 10.59 3.15 12.06
N ILE A 63 10.66 3.57 10.81
CA ILE A 63 11.50 2.94 9.78
C ILE A 63 12.70 3.83 9.49
N HIS A 64 13.86 3.44 10.00
CA HIS A 64 15.14 4.08 9.72
C HIS A 64 16.09 3.21 8.92
N GLY A 65 15.83 1.90 8.85
CA GLY A 65 16.50 0.94 7.96
C GLY A 65 15.66 0.57 6.75
N THR A 66 15.78 -0.66 6.27
CA THR A 66 15.09 -1.18 5.07
C THR A 66 14.16 -2.33 5.45
N LEU A 67 12.89 -2.23 5.06
CA LEU A 67 12.01 -3.39 4.88
C LEU A 67 12.04 -3.77 3.40
N ASP A 68 12.53 -4.97 3.09
CA ASP A 68 12.71 -5.45 1.71
C ASP A 68 11.74 -6.61 1.41
N ALA A 69 10.66 -6.27 0.73
CA ALA A 69 9.60 -7.16 0.29
C ALA A 69 9.70 -7.46 -1.23
N THR A 70 10.89 -7.28 -1.82
CA THR A 70 11.10 -7.52 -3.26
C THR A 70 10.89 -9.00 -3.59
N GLY A 71 10.01 -9.30 -4.54
CA GLY A 71 9.79 -10.68 -4.99
C GLY A 71 9.03 -11.57 -4.01
N GLY A 72 8.49 -11.03 -2.91
CA GLY A 72 7.72 -11.80 -1.94
C GLY A 72 6.24 -12.01 -2.31
N GLY A 73 5.76 -11.41 -3.39
CA GLY A 73 4.38 -11.56 -3.87
C GLY A 73 4.15 -12.88 -4.61
N TYR A 74 3.27 -12.85 -5.60
CA TYR A 74 2.94 -14.05 -6.36
C TYR A 74 4.13 -14.57 -7.15
N ALA A 75 4.29 -15.90 -7.14
CA ALA A 75 5.35 -16.59 -7.82
C ALA A 75 5.28 -16.42 -9.35
N ALA A 76 6.45 -16.28 -9.96
CA ALA A 76 6.63 -16.35 -11.40
C ALA A 76 6.23 -17.70 -11.99
N GLY A 77 6.03 -17.71 -13.32
CA GLY A 77 6.03 -18.97 -14.07
C GLY A 77 7.37 -19.70 -13.88
N GLU A 78 7.32 -21.01 -13.70
CA GLU A 78 8.52 -21.83 -13.55
C GLU A 78 9.22 -22.09 -14.89
N GLN A 79 10.52 -22.42 -14.82
CA GLN A 79 11.23 -22.94 -15.97
C GLN A 79 10.71 -24.35 -16.29
N GLY A 80 10.20 -24.55 -17.51
CA GLY A 80 9.69 -25.88 -17.89
C GLY A 80 9.14 -25.95 -19.30
N TRP A 81 8.85 -27.18 -19.72
CA TRP A 81 7.94 -27.44 -20.85
C TRP A 81 6.73 -28.23 -20.36
N PRO A 82 5.50 -27.73 -20.62
CA PRO A 82 5.16 -26.48 -21.31
C PRO A 82 5.60 -25.22 -20.52
N ALA A 83 5.61 -24.07 -21.17
CA ALA A 83 5.86 -22.80 -20.47
C ALA A 83 4.73 -22.53 -19.47
N HIS A 84 5.05 -21.80 -18.40
CA HIS A 84 4.12 -21.53 -17.31
C HIS A 84 3.76 -20.06 -17.23
N ASP A 85 2.47 -19.77 -17.08
CA ASP A 85 2.00 -18.44 -16.70
C ASP A 85 2.53 -18.06 -15.31
N GLY A 86 2.69 -16.76 -15.08
CA GLY A 86 2.86 -16.24 -13.73
C GLY A 86 1.63 -16.49 -12.88
N THR A 87 1.81 -16.61 -11.57
CA THR A 87 0.67 -16.73 -10.64
C THR A 87 0.16 -15.35 -10.22
N GLY A 88 -1.01 -15.33 -9.57
CA GLY A 88 -1.68 -14.12 -9.12
C GLY A 88 -2.82 -13.66 -10.05
N PRO A 89 -3.59 -12.66 -9.62
CA PRO A 89 -4.78 -12.18 -10.33
C PRO A 89 -4.48 -11.60 -11.71
N ALA A 90 -3.23 -11.21 -11.96
CA ALA A 90 -2.74 -10.72 -13.25
C ALA A 90 -1.36 -11.30 -13.59
N GLY A 91 -1.22 -12.62 -13.48
CA GLY A 91 -0.02 -13.31 -13.94
C GLY A 91 0.30 -13.00 -15.41
N GLY A 92 1.58 -12.81 -15.73
CA GLY A 92 2.03 -12.68 -17.11
C GLY A 92 1.85 -13.99 -17.87
N ILE A 93 1.51 -13.93 -19.16
CA ILE A 93 1.30 -15.13 -19.95
C ILE A 93 2.64 -15.77 -20.33
N GLY A 94 2.74 -17.07 -20.04
CA GLY A 94 3.84 -17.91 -20.45
C GLY A 94 3.81 -18.22 -21.93
N ALA A 95 4.98 -18.40 -22.51
CA ALA A 95 5.13 -18.40 -23.96
C ALA A 95 5.35 -19.83 -24.51
N GLU A 96 4.37 -20.37 -25.25
CA GLU A 96 4.47 -21.66 -25.93
C GLU A 96 5.01 -21.50 -27.38
N GLY A 97 5.75 -22.47 -27.92
CA GLY A 97 6.25 -22.44 -29.31
C GLY A 97 7.77 -22.31 -29.44
N ARG A 98 8.30 -21.92 -30.62
CA ARG A 98 9.76 -21.88 -30.88
C ARG A 98 10.22 -20.72 -31.78
N PRO A 99 11.06 -19.80 -31.25
CA PRO A 99 11.20 -19.31 -29.87
C PRO A 99 10.08 -18.34 -29.42
N PRO A 100 9.46 -18.57 -28.24
CA PRO A 100 8.38 -17.74 -27.72
C PRO A 100 8.86 -16.80 -26.59
N HIS A 101 8.13 -15.71 -26.32
CA HIS A 101 8.52 -14.62 -25.40
C HIS A 101 7.43 -14.29 -24.38
N ALA A 102 7.76 -14.26 -23.10
CA ALA A 102 6.76 -14.19 -22.04
C ALA A 102 6.39 -12.74 -21.66
N GLY A 103 5.15 -12.55 -21.23
CA GLY A 103 4.65 -11.27 -20.73
C GLY A 103 5.01 -11.03 -19.26
N GLY A 104 5.13 -9.76 -18.87
CA GLY A 104 5.31 -9.39 -17.46
C GLY A 104 4.02 -9.52 -16.64
N GLY A 105 4.14 -9.63 -15.33
CA GLY A 105 2.99 -9.63 -14.41
C GLY A 105 2.35 -8.24 -14.29
N GLY A 106 1.08 -8.20 -13.92
CA GLY A 106 0.33 -6.97 -13.63
C GLY A 106 -0.01 -6.81 -12.14
N ASN A 107 -0.03 -5.56 -11.70
CA ASN A 107 -0.57 -5.00 -10.45
C ASN A 107 -0.43 -3.50 -10.62
N GLY A 108 -1.34 -2.67 -10.10
CA GLY A 108 -1.27 -1.19 -10.09
C GLY A 108 -1.27 -0.52 -11.48
N GLY A 109 -0.57 -1.09 -12.45
CA GLY A 109 -0.70 -0.96 -13.90
C GLY A 109 -0.56 -2.34 -14.58
N ALA A 110 -0.77 -2.38 -15.90
CA ALA A 110 -0.67 -3.61 -16.69
C ALA A 110 0.79 -4.06 -16.89
N GLY A 111 1.03 -5.37 -16.97
CA GLY A 111 2.30 -5.92 -17.41
C GLY A 111 2.55 -5.67 -18.90
N GLY A 112 3.81 -5.48 -19.26
CA GLY A 112 4.23 -5.33 -20.65
C GLY A 112 4.15 -6.67 -21.40
N ALA A 113 3.78 -6.62 -22.68
CA ALA A 113 3.88 -7.79 -23.56
C ALA A 113 5.34 -8.15 -23.87
N GLY A 114 5.62 -9.45 -24.01
CA GLY A 114 6.86 -9.93 -24.61
C GLY A 114 6.97 -9.45 -26.06
N ALA A 115 8.19 -9.31 -26.57
CA ALA A 115 8.36 -8.89 -27.96
C ALA A 115 8.01 -10.01 -28.94
N ALA A 116 7.51 -9.67 -30.13
CA ALA A 116 7.44 -10.64 -31.22
C ALA A 116 8.85 -10.88 -31.80
N GLY A 117 9.26 -12.14 -31.85
CA GLY A 117 10.54 -12.54 -32.42
C GLY A 117 10.42 -12.81 -33.91
N GLY A 118 10.60 -11.81 -34.78
CA GLY A 118 10.70 -11.97 -36.25
C GLY A 118 9.82 -13.08 -36.85
N ASN A 119 10.43 -14.05 -37.55
CA ASN A 119 9.75 -15.21 -38.16
C ASN A 119 9.49 -16.39 -37.18
N CYS A 120 9.65 -16.15 -35.89
CA CYS A 120 10.01 -17.18 -34.91
C CYS A 120 9.09 -17.23 -33.69
N GLY A 121 8.12 -16.31 -33.58
CA GLY A 121 7.07 -16.42 -32.58
C GLY A 121 6.38 -15.11 -32.28
N ALA A 122 5.16 -15.20 -31.76
CA ALA A 122 4.45 -14.06 -31.22
C ALA A 122 4.99 -13.70 -29.81
N GLY A 123 4.92 -12.42 -29.49
CA GLY A 123 5.02 -11.96 -28.11
C GLY A 123 3.72 -12.24 -27.38
N TYR A 124 3.80 -12.65 -26.12
CA TYR A 124 2.62 -12.92 -25.29
C TYR A 124 2.27 -11.70 -24.45
N ALA A 125 0.97 -11.56 -24.18
CA ALA A 125 0.46 -10.42 -23.42
C ALA A 125 0.99 -10.44 -21.98
N GLY A 126 1.28 -9.25 -21.44
CA GLY A 126 1.46 -9.10 -20.00
C GLY A 126 0.13 -9.24 -19.26
N GLY A 127 0.22 -9.37 -17.94
CA GLY A 127 -0.95 -9.42 -17.08
C GLY A 127 -1.75 -8.11 -17.10
N PRO A 128 -3.08 -8.15 -16.93
CA PRO A 128 -3.89 -6.93 -16.85
C PRO A 128 -3.56 -6.11 -15.60
N GLU A 129 -3.95 -4.84 -15.58
CA GLU A 129 -4.05 -4.11 -14.32
C GLU A 129 -5.17 -4.70 -13.47
N VAL A 130 -4.93 -4.87 -12.16
CA VAL A 130 -5.88 -5.49 -11.23
C VAL A 130 -5.90 -4.74 -9.91
N GLY A 131 -7.07 -4.77 -9.26
CA GLY A 131 -7.29 -4.23 -7.92
C GLY A 131 -7.87 -2.82 -7.90
N ASP A 132 -8.41 -2.45 -6.74
CA ASP A 132 -8.96 -1.11 -6.50
C ASP A 132 -7.85 -0.12 -6.11
N PRO A 133 -7.62 1.03 -6.81
CA PRO A 133 -6.55 2.02 -6.56
C PRO A 133 -6.20 2.27 -5.08
N TRP A 134 -7.18 2.19 -4.20
CA TRP A 134 -7.10 2.48 -2.76
C TRP A 134 -6.50 1.35 -1.91
N ILE A 135 -6.28 0.17 -2.48
CA ILE A 135 -5.85 -1.03 -1.73
C ILE A 135 -4.47 -1.48 -2.21
N ALA A 136 -3.53 -1.64 -1.27
CA ALA A 136 -2.24 -2.27 -1.52
C ALA A 136 -2.43 -3.78 -1.75
N LEU A 137 -1.85 -4.30 -2.84
CA LEU A 137 -1.97 -5.71 -3.23
C LEU A 137 -0.61 -6.29 -3.57
N GLU A 138 -0.48 -7.60 -3.41
CA GLU A 138 0.69 -8.36 -3.85
C GLU A 138 0.81 -8.27 -5.37
N GLY A 139 2.04 -8.13 -5.85
CA GLY A 139 2.36 -8.11 -7.27
C GLY A 139 2.18 -9.49 -7.88
N SER A 140 1.64 -9.56 -9.10
CA SER A 140 1.55 -10.82 -9.84
C SER A 140 2.91 -11.24 -10.40
N GLY A 141 3.12 -12.55 -10.57
CA GLY A 141 4.32 -13.10 -11.19
C GLY A 141 4.38 -12.84 -12.71
N GLY A 142 5.58 -12.71 -13.24
CA GLY A 142 5.85 -12.67 -14.67
C GLY A 142 5.70 -14.05 -15.31
N GLY A 143 5.30 -14.07 -16.58
CA GLY A 143 5.23 -15.28 -17.37
C GLY A 143 6.62 -15.86 -17.63
N ALA A 144 6.69 -17.18 -17.70
CA ALA A 144 7.89 -17.89 -18.09
C ALA A 144 7.88 -18.27 -19.57
N ASN A 145 9.08 -18.48 -20.09
CA ASN A 145 9.26 -19.34 -21.24
C ASN A 145 10.08 -20.57 -20.78
N TYR A 146 11.07 -21.01 -21.55
CA TYR A 146 12.10 -21.93 -21.06
C TYR A 146 12.90 -21.40 -19.84
N ARG A 147 12.73 -20.13 -19.47
CA ARG A 147 13.32 -19.47 -18.31
C ARG A 147 12.22 -18.94 -17.42
N ARG A 148 12.48 -19.00 -16.12
CA ARG A 148 11.59 -18.51 -15.08
C ARG A 148 11.27 -17.02 -15.29
N GLY A 149 10.03 -16.63 -15.04
CA GLY A 149 9.67 -15.20 -14.92
C GLY A 149 10.21 -14.58 -13.62
N GLY A 150 9.90 -13.31 -13.41
CA GLY A 150 10.15 -12.62 -12.14
C GLY A 150 8.99 -12.76 -11.16
N ASP A 151 9.28 -12.96 -9.87
CA ASP A 151 8.25 -12.95 -8.81
C ASP A 151 7.74 -11.53 -8.58
N GLY A 152 6.47 -11.38 -8.20
CA GLY A 152 5.91 -10.07 -7.86
C GLY A 152 6.38 -9.56 -6.50
N GLY A 153 6.23 -8.26 -6.24
CA GLY A 153 6.52 -7.66 -4.93
C GLY A 153 5.47 -8.03 -3.87
N ALA A 154 5.90 -8.14 -2.61
CA ALA A 154 5.02 -8.41 -1.47
C ALA A 154 4.22 -7.17 -1.02
N VAL A 155 3.38 -7.33 0.01
CA VAL A 155 2.66 -6.22 0.65
C VAL A 155 3.30 -5.85 1.99
N LEU A 156 3.50 -4.54 2.18
CA LEU A 156 3.85 -3.90 3.44
C LEU A 156 2.69 -3.03 3.88
N ARG A 157 1.98 -3.41 4.94
CA ARG A 157 0.94 -2.61 5.58
C ARG A 157 1.39 -2.21 6.98
N LEU A 158 1.53 -0.90 7.21
CA LEU A 158 2.02 -0.34 8.46
C LEU A 158 0.98 0.65 9.00
N VAL A 159 0.38 0.30 10.13
CA VAL A 159 -0.69 1.04 10.79
C VAL A 159 -0.22 1.45 12.18
N GLY A 160 -0.39 2.73 12.52
CA GLY A 160 -0.26 3.19 13.89
C GLY A 160 -0.78 4.59 14.15
N ASP A 161 -0.58 5.10 15.36
CA ASP A 161 -0.92 6.49 15.65
C ASP A 161 0.06 7.41 14.91
N ASP A 162 1.36 7.13 15.04
CA ASP A 162 2.44 7.81 14.34
C ASP A 162 3.22 6.85 13.45
N VAL A 163 3.34 7.19 12.16
CA VAL A 163 4.15 6.46 11.18
C VAL A 163 5.28 7.35 10.68
N LEU A 164 6.52 6.95 10.97
CA LEU A 164 7.74 7.64 10.55
C LEU A 164 8.56 6.75 9.61
N VAL A 165 8.78 7.23 8.38
CA VAL A 165 9.82 6.69 7.49
C VAL A 165 10.91 7.75 7.37
N GLY A 166 11.97 7.58 8.16
CA GLY A 166 13.07 8.52 8.27
C GLY A 166 13.91 8.62 7.00
N LEU A 167 14.89 9.54 6.97
CA LEU A 167 15.64 9.87 5.74
C LEU A 167 16.38 8.68 5.13
N THR A 168 16.83 7.75 5.97
CA THR A 168 17.48 6.48 5.58
C THR A 168 16.51 5.30 5.52
N GLY A 169 15.25 5.52 5.89
CA GLY A 169 14.17 4.56 5.84
C GLY A 169 13.86 4.19 4.40
N VAL A 170 13.76 2.90 4.12
CA VAL A 170 13.39 2.35 2.82
C VAL A 170 12.31 1.31 3.00
N LEU A 171 11.19 1.50 2.31
CA LEU A 171 10.17 0.47 2.12
C LEU A 171 10.22 0.04 0.66
N ARG A 172 10.52 -1.24 0.43
CA ARG A 172 10.64 -1.79 -0.92
C ARG A 172 9.70 -2.98 -1.08
N ALA A 173 8.90 -2.93 -2.13
CA ALA A 173 7.97 -3.96 -2.58
C ALA A 173 8.12 -4.12 -4.10
N ASP A 174 9.35 -4.17 -4.60
CA ASP A 174 9.59 -4.23 -6.05
C ASP A 174 9.34 -5.65 -6.60
N GLY A 175 8.97 -5.74 -7.88
CA GLY A 175 8.94 -7.00 -8.61
C GLY A 175 10.35 -7.44 -9.02
N GLN A 176 10.58 -8.74 -9.10
CA GLN A 176 11.85 -9.29 -9.56
C GLN A 176 11.96 -9.28 -11.09
N ALA A 177 13.19 -9.19 -11.59
CA ALA A 177 13.46 -9.32 -13.01
C ALA A 177 13.20 -10.75 -13.52
N GLY A 178 12.82 -10.86 -14.80
CA GLY A 178 12.69 -12.15 -15.48
C GLY A 178 14.04 -12.83 -15.73
N GLY A 179 14.02 -14.15 -15.95
CA GLY A 179 15.20 -14.95 -16.27
C GLY A 179 15.68 -14.74 -17.71
N ILE A 180 17.00 -14.51 -17.87
CA ILE A 180 17.66 -14.30 -19.17
C ILE A 180 17.52 -15.55 -20.05
N GLY A 181 17.19 -15.33 -21.34
CA GLY A 181 17.12 -16.38 -22.35
C GLY A 181 18.41 -17.21 -22.48
N GLY A 182 18.26 -18.48 -22.81
CA GLY A 182 19.41 -19.36 -23.10
C GLY A 182 20.02 -19.13 -24.48
N PHE A 183 21.26 -19.59 -24.66
CA PHE A 183 22.00 -19.50 -25.93
C PHE A 183 21.60 -20.58 -26.95
N SER A 184 20.57 -21.39 -26.68
CA SER A 184 20.14 -22.47 -27.57
C SER A 184 19.06 -21.97 -28.54
N ALA A 185 18.92 -22.67 -29.68
CA ALA A 185 17.90 -22.35 -30.69
C ALA A 185 16.45 -22.43 -30.16
N TYR A 186 16.26 -23.01 -28.97
CA TYR A 186 14.96 -23.30 -28.39
C TYR A 186 14.67 -22.44 -27.16
N ASP A 187 15.71 -21.99 -26.44
CA ASP A 187 15.55 -21.29 -25.16
C ASP A 187 15.79 -19.78 -25.28
N GLY A 188 15.79 -19.23 -26.49
CA GLY A 188 16.26 -17.87 -26.76
C GLY A 188 15.39 -16.75 -26.19
N GLY A 189 14.13 -16.97 -25.84
CA GLY A 189 13.27 -15.89 -25.32
C GLY A 189 13.64 -15.45 -23.90
N GLY A 190 13.36 -14.20 -23.55
CA GLY A 190 13.43 -13.74 -22.16
C GLY A 190 12.14 -14.03 -21.38
N GLY A 191 12.28 -14.31 -20.08
CA GLY A 191 11.14 -14.33 -19.14
C GLY A 191 10.60 -12.93 -18.85
N GLY A 192 9.32 -12.84 -18.50
CA GLY A 192 8.69 -11.57 -18.12
C GLY A 192 9.05 -11.15 -16.69
N GLY A 193 9.09 -9.85 -16.43
CA GLY A 193 9.30 -9.30 -15.09
C GLY A 193 8.06 -9.44 -14.19
N GLY A 194 8.26 -9.58 -12.88
CA GLY A 194 7.17 -9.59 -11.89
C GLY A 194 6.64 -8.19 -11.62
N ALA A 195 5.36 -8.06 -11.25
CA ALA A 195 4.79 -6.75 -10.92
C ALA A 195 5.29 -6.22 -9.58
N GLY A 196 5.29 -4.90 -9.39
CA GLY A 196 5.47 -4.29 -8.07
C GLY A 196 4.34 -4.71 -7.11
N GLY A 197 4.64 -4.70 -5.81
CA GLY A 197 3.73 -5.04 -4.73
C GLY A 197 2.98 -3.84 -4.16
N GLY A 198 2.67 -3.89 -2.87
CA GLY A 198 1.87 -2.88 -2.19
C GLY A 198 2.58 -2.31 -0.98
N ILE A 199 2.50 -0.99 -0.80
CA ILE A 199 2.92 -0.29 0.42
C ILE A 199 1.73 0.52 0.90
N GLU A 200 1.26 0.26 2.12
CA GLU A 200 0.17 0.98 2.75
C GLU A 200 0.63 1.53 4.09
N LEU A 201 0.57 2.85 4.24
CA LEU A 201 0.90 3.57 5.47
C LEU A 201 -0.35 4.24 6.02
N VAL A 202 -0.73 3.91 7.24
CA VAL A 202 -1.91 4.48 7.89
C VAL A 202 -1.51 5.07 9.24
N GLY A 203 -1.66 6.38 9.37
CA GLY A 203 -1.39 7.12 10.60
C GLY A 203 -2.62 7.87 11.09
N THR A 204 -3.07 7.65 12.33
CA THR A 204 -4.21 8.42 12.86
C THR A 204 -3.82 9.77 13.43
N THR A 205 -2.56 9.96 13.79
CA THR A 205 -2.01 11.24 14.30
C THR A 205 -1.02 11.85 13.31
N SER A 206 -0.11 11.05 12.75
CA SER A 206 0.82 11.55 11.74
C SER A 206 1.36 10.46 10.82
N VAL A 207 1.60 10.82 9.56
CA VAL A 207 2.43 10.03 8.63
C VAL A 207 3.56 10.94 8.12
N HIS A 208 4.77 10.76 8.66
CA HIS A 208 5.96 11.51 8.26
C HIS A 208 6.91 10.67 7.41
N VAL A 209 7.03 10.98 6.12
CA VAL A 209 7.86 10.20 5.18
C VAL A 209 8.86 11.09 4.46
N VAL A 210 10.13 10.94 4.82
CA VAL A 210 11.27 11.59 4.14
C VAL A 210 12.24 10.57 3.50
N GLY A 211 11.96 9.28 3.73
CA GLY A 211 12.68 8.16 3.14
C GLY A 211 12.19 7.78 1.74
N THR A 212 12.51 6.56 1.33
CA THR A 212 12.21 6.01 -0.01
C THR A 212 11.10 4.98 0.07
N LEU A 213 10.09 5.11 -0.80
CA LEU A 213 9.04 4.10 -1.01
C LEU A 213 9.15 3.57 -2.44
N SER A 214 9.31 2.27 -2.62
CA SER A 214 9.48 1.66 -3.95
C SER A 214 8.56 0.46 -4.13
N ALA A 215 7.71 0.50 -5.14
CA ALA A 215 6.86 -0.59 -5.58
C ALA A 215 6.97 -0.72 -7.10
N VAL A 216 8.21 -0.81 -7.61
CA VAL A 216 8.51 -0.80 -9.05
C VAL A 216 8.34 -2.19 -9.64
N GLY A 217 7.83 -2.27 -10.87
CA GLY A 217 7.77 -3.52 -11.63
C GLY A 217 9.16 -4.02 -12.02
N GLY A 218 9.35 -5.33 -12.01
CA GLY A 218 10.59 -5.99 -12.40
C GLY A 218 10.85 -5.90 -13.91
N GLU A 219 12.12 -5.90 -14.29
CA GLU A 219 12.52 -5.83 -15.70
C GLU A 219 12.21 -7.14 -16.44
N GLY A 220 11.81 -7.01 -17.70
CA GLY A 220 11.75 -8.13 -18.63
C GLY A 220 13.15 -8.58 -19.02
N ALA A 221 13.36 -9.88 -19.20
CA ALA A 221 14.68 -10.39 -19.48
C ALA A 221 15.08 -10.25 -20.94
N GLN A 222 16.39 -10.20 -21.19
CA GLN A 222 16.93 -10.21 -22.54
C GLN A 222 16.63 -11.53 -23.27
N GLY A 223 16.29 -11.41 -24.57
CA GLY A 223 16.25 -12.52 -25.53
C GLY A 223 17.56 -12.67 -26.33
N TYR A 224 17.91 -13.91 -26.68
CA TYR A 224 19.05 -14.30 -27.49
C TYR A 224 18.65 -14.93 -28.84
N SER A 225 19.15 -14.34 -29.92
CA SER A 225 18.93 -14.80 -31.28
C SER A 225 19.91 -15.90 -31.69
N TYR A 226 19.41 -16.99 -32.30
CA TYR A 226 20.26 -18.06 -32.83
C TYR A 226 19.64 -18.71 -34.09
N TYR A 227 20.48 -19.11 -35.05
CA TYR A 227 20.11 -19.75 -36.32
C TYR A 227 19.01 -19.05 -37.14
N GLY A 228 19.11 -17.72 -37.32
CA GLY A 228 18.15 -16.96 -38.12
C GLY A 228 16.81 -16.69 -37.45
N CYS A 229 16.63 -17.15 -36.20
CA CYS A 229 15.54 -16.75 -35.33
C CYS A 229 15.98 -15.63 -34.39
N ALA A 230 15.30 -14.49 -34.50
CA ALA A 230 15.54 -13.36 -33.64
C ALA A 230 14.62 -13.44 -32.41
N ALA A 231 15.17 -13.79 -31.25
CA ALA A 231 14.38 -13.93 -30.04
C ALA A 231 14.12 -12.55 -29.40
N GLY A 232 12.84 -12.25 -29.19
CA GLY A 232 12.33 -11.13 -28.41
C GLY A 232 12.72 -11.15 -26.93
N GLY A 233 12.80 -9.95 -26.34
CA GLY A 233 12.91 -9.80 -24.88
C GLY A 233 11.56 -10.02 -24.20
N GLY A 234 11.60 -10.40 -22.92
CA GLY A 234 10.41 -10.51 -22.09
C GLY A 234 9.79 -9.15 -21.79
N GLY A 235 8.48 -9.13 -21.50
CA GLY A 235 7.81 -7.90 -21.06
C GLY A 235 8.18 -7.51 -19.64
N GLY A 236 8.21 -6.21 -19.34
CA GLY A 236 8.41 -5.71 -17.97
C GLY A 236 7.15 -5.84 -17.12
N GLY A 237 7.30 -5.97 -15.80
CA GLY A 237 6.16 -6.04 -14.88
C GLY A 237 5.47 -4.69 -14.67
N GLY A 238 4.18 -4.69 -14.35
CA GLY A 238 3.44 -3.48 -13.97
C GLY A 238 3.96 -2.89 -12.65
N GLY A 239 3.87 -1.58 -12.48
CA GLY A 239 4.23 -0.90 -11.24
C GLY A 239 3.17 -1.10 -10.15
N GLY A 240 3.58 -1.25 -8.91
CA GLY A 240 2.73 -1.55 -7.76
C GLY A 240 1.94 -0.35 -7.21
N ARG A 241 1.64 -0.40 -5.91
CA ARG A 241 0.75 0.58 -5.26
C ARG A 241 1.39 1.13 -4.00
N ILE A 242 1.36 2.44 -3.85
CA ILE A 242 1.78 3.13 -2.63
C ILE A 242 0.57 3.94 -2.15
N VAL A 243 0.02 3.59 -1.00
CA VAL A 243 -1.14 4.23 -0.38
C VAL A 243 -0.70 4.83 0.95
N VAL A 244 -1.01 6.10 1.15
CA VAL A 244 -0.77 6.81 2.41
C VAL A 244 -2.06 7.48 2.85
N SER A 245 -2.52 7.14 4.05
CA SER A 245 -3.73 7.71 4.64
C SER A 245 -3.43 8.30 6.03
N GLY A 246 -3.77 9.57 6.21
CA GLY A 246 -3.61 10.29 7.47
C GLY A 246 -3.02 11.70 7.29
N PRO A 247 -2.72 12.42 8.38
CA PRO A 247 -2.06 13.72 8.32
C PRO A 247 -0.63 13.58 7.79
N PHE A 248 -0.44 13.80 6.49
CA PHE A 248 0.81 13.51 5.80
C PHE A 248 1.78 14.70 5.83
N THR A 249 3.05 14.43 6.10
CA THR A 249 4.15 15.37 5.88
C THR A 249 5.34 14.65 5.29
N GLY A 250 6.00 15.20 4.27
CA GLY A 250 7.10 14.47 3.64
C GLY A 250 7.57 14.97 2.29
N ASP A 251 8.38 14.13 1.65
CA ASP A 251 8.91 14.33 0.30
C ASP A 251 8.60 13.11 -0.57
N THR A 252 7.70 13.29 -1.53
CA THR A 252 7.25 12.24 -2.46
C THR A 252 8.21 12.05 -3.64
N SER A 253 9.24 12.90 -3.80
CA SER A 253 10.17 12.82 -4.94
C SER A 253 11.03 11.55 -4.95
N ARG A 254 11.07 10.82 -3.83
CA ARG A 254 11.81 9.56 -3.66
C ARG A 254 10.93 8.33 -3.81
N TRP A 255 9.68 8.51 -4.20
CA TRP A 255 8.73 7.42 -4.30
C TRP A 255 8.61 6.96 -5.74
N SER A 256 8.47 5.66 -5.95
CA SER A 256 8.31 5.11 -7.30
C SER A 256 7.38 3.91 -7.30
N ALA A 257 6.37 3.98 -8.16
CA ALA A 257 5.54 2.86 -8.57
C ALA A 257 5.65 2.67 -10.09
N ALA A 258 6.84 2.87 -10.67
CA ALA A 258 7.03 2.74 -12.11
C ALA A 258 6.86 1.29 -12.59
N GLY A 259 6.45 1.10 -13.84
CA GLY A 259 6.52 -0.20 -14.49
C GLY A 259 7.97 -0.57 -14.81
N GLY A 260 8.24 -1.88 -14.86
CA GLY A 260 9.53 -2.43 -15.24
C GLY A 260 9.80 -2.28 -16.73
N VAL A 261 11.07 -2.07 -17.08
CA VAL A 261 11.50 -1.93 -18.47
C VAL A 261 11.40 -3.29 -19.18
N GLY A 262 10.91 -3.30 -20.41
CA GLY A 262 10.89 -4.51 -21.22
C GLY A 262 12.29 -4.92 -21.68
N GLY A 263 12.50 -6.23 -21.82
CA GLY A 263 13.82 -6.79 -22.12
C GLY A 263 14.32 -6.44 -23.52
N PRO A 264 15.64 -6.20 -23.67
CA PRO A 264 16.23 -5.97 -24.98
C PRO A 264 16.38 -7.28 -25.77
N THR A 265 16.71 -7.14 -27.06
CA THR A 265 17.11 -8.27 -27.90
C THR A 265 18.55 -8.11 -28.37
N TYR A 266 19.21 -9.25 -28.57
CA TYR A 266 20.47 -9.30 -29.30
C TYR A 266 20.14 -9.48 -30.81
N HIS A 267 20.51 -8.50 -31.66
CA HIS A 267 20.32 -8.48 -33.13
C HIS A 267 18.94 -8.04 -33.72
N GLY A 268 18.24 -7.09 -33.08
CA GLY A 268 17.23 -6.29 -33.79
C GLY A 268 15.83 -6.89 -33.93
N ALA A 269 15.48 -7.91 -33.14
CA ALA A 269 14.07 -8.21 -32.86
C ALA A 269 13.47 -7.15 -31.92
N GLY A 270 12.13 -7.01 -31.92
CA GLY A 270 11.45 -5.98 -31.12
C GLY A 270 11.83 -6.02 -29.63
N LEU A 271 11.73 -4.88 -28.94
CA LEU A 271 11.90 -4.80 -27.50
C LEU A 271 10.67 -5.35 -26.80
N GLY A 272 10.86 -6.00 -25.66
CA GLY A 272 9.75 -6.26 -24.74
C GLY A 272 9.10 -4.92 -24.40
N GLN A 273 7.79 -4.92 -24.18
CA GLN A 273 7.11 -3.70 -23.77
C GLN A 273 7.40 -3.43 -22.30
N THR A 274 7.58 -2.15 -21.95
CA THR A 274 7.62 -1.67 -20.57
C THR A 274 6.24 -1.88 -19.94
N GLY A 275 6.22 -2.29 -18.67
CA GLY A 275 4.98 -2.34 -17.90
C GLY A 275 4.37 -0.96 -17.69
N GLY A 276 3.06 -0.91 -17.49
CA GLY A 276 2.36 0.31 -17.07
C GLY A 276 2.84 0.78 -15.70
N ALA A 277 2.85 2.10 -15.51
CA ALA A 277 3.04 2.67 -14.18
C ALA A 277 1.91 2.26 -13.25
N GLY A 278 2.25 2.09 -11.98
CA GLY A 278 1.34 1.87 -10.88
C GLY A 278 0.75 3.16 -10.33
N THR A 279 0.21 3.06 -9.11
CA THR A 279 -0.51 4.16 -8.46
C THR A 279 0.20 4.59 -7.18
N ILE A 280 0.35 5.90 -7.02
CA ILE A 280 0.70 6.53 -5.74
C ILE A 280 -0.53 7.32 -5.32
N TRP A 281 -1.12 6.92 -4.20
CA TRP A 281 -2.29 7.54 -3.60
C TRP A 281 -1.91 8.19 -2.27
N LEU A 282 -2.26 9.46 -2.13
CA LEU A 282 -2.01 10.28 -0.95
C LEU A 282 -3.35 10.85 -0.50
N GLU A 283 -3.93 10.19 0.49
CA GLU A 283 -5.04 10.72 1.28
C GLU A 283 -4.45 11.65 2.33
N ASP A 284 -4.18 12.87 1.90
CA ASP A 284 -3.78 13.93 2.79
C ASP A 284 -5.01 14.37 3.58
N GLY A 285 -5.11 13.91 4.84
CA GLY A 285 -6.16 14.32 5.77
C GLY A 285 -6.18 15.82 6.08
N LEU A 286 -5.29 16.62 5.47
CA LEU A 286 -5.13 18.06 5.65
C LEU A 286 -6.15 18.94 4.88
N ALA A 287 -7.15 18.35 4.22
CA ALA A 287 -8.24 19.13 3.59
C ALA A 287 -9.57 19.09 4.35
N ALA A 288 -9.58 18.82 5.66
CA ALA A 288 -10.80 19.08 6.44
C ALA A 288 -10.94 20.59 6.65
N THR A 289 -11.92 21.19 5.97
CA THR A 289 -12.64 22.32 6.56
C THR A 289 -13.21 21.89 7.91
N ASP A 290 -13.49 22.81 8.82
CA ASP A 290 -14.20 22.42 10.05
C ASP A 290 -15.47 21.62 9.67
N PRO A 291 -15.74 20.47 10.31
CA PRO A 291 -16.87 19.62 9.95
C PRO A 291 -18.17 20.41 10.05
N VAL A 292 -19.15 20.13 9.21
CA VAL A 292 -20.48 20.75 9.29
C VAL A 292 -21.46 19.68 9.72
N VAL A 293 -22.18 19.92 10.81
CA VAL A 293 -23.23 19.03 11.31
C VAL A 293 -24.60 19.59 10.96
N SER A 294 -25.51 18.70 10.57
CA SER A 294 -26.93 19.01 10.43
C SER A 294 -27.76 17.93 11.10
N LEU A 295 -28.85 18.34 11.74
CA LEU A 295 -29.81 17.45 12.39
C LEU A 295 -31.17 17.56 11.70
N SER A 296 -31.83 16.43 11.46
CA SER A 296 -33.18 16.40 10.89
C SER A 296 -34.04 15.32 11.55
N GLY A 297 -35.37 15.51 11.60
CA GLY A 297 -36.30 14.57 12.22
C GLY A 297 -37.22 15.20 13.27
N THR A 298 -37.70 14.40 14.22
CA THR A 298 -38.58 14.86 15.30
C THR A 298 -38.07 14.39 16.67
N CYS A 299 -38.21 15.24 17.69
CA CYS A 299 -37.91 14.88 19.07
C CYS A 299 -39.13 15.15 19.98
N PRO A 300 -39.58 14.18 20.79
CA PRO A 300 -39.08 12.80 20.90
C PRO A 300 -39.37 12.01 19.61
N GLY A 301 -38.42 11.22 19.15
CA GLY A 301 -38.54 10.53 17.85
C GLY A 301 -37.19 10.20 17.21
N GLU A 302 -37.22 9.80 15.95
CA GLU A 302 -36.01 9.54 15.17
C GLU A 302 -35.40 10.86 14.70
N VAL A 303 -34.10 11.02 14.98
CA VAL A 303 -33.29 12.15 14.53
C VAL A 303 -32.10 11.60 13.76
N ALA A 304 -31.91 12.10 12.54
CA ALA A 304 -30.73 11.87 11.72
C ALA A 304 -29.68 12.94 12.03
N LEU A 305 -28.44 12.48 12.18
CA LEU A 305 -27.24 13.30 12.29
C LEU A 305 -26.42 13.07 11.02
N ASP A 306 -26.23 14.15 10.28
CA ASP A 306 -25.43 14.18 9.06
C ASP A 306 -24.23 15.10 9.28
N VAL A 307 -23.03 14.60 8.97
CA VAL A 307 -21.75 15.33 9.04
C VAL A 307 -21.14 15.35 7.64
N THR A 308 -20.62 16.51 7.25
CA THR A 308 -19.85 16.68 6.02
C THR A 308 -18.58 17.47 6.31
N GLY A 309 -17.57 17.35 5.45
CA GLY A 309 -16.33 18.14 5.56
C GLY A 309 -15.38 17.69 6.66
N ALA A 310 -15.61 16.55 7.31
CA ALA A 310 -14.60 15.95 8.18
C ALA A 310 -13.42 15.40 7.37
N SER A 311 -12.33 15.06 8.05
CA SER A 311 -11.26 14.27 7.43
C SER A 311 -11.78 12.88 7.04
N SER A 312 -11.33 12.36 5.90
CA SER A 312 -11.71 11.04 5.39
C SER A 312 -11.37 9.95 6.40
N PHE A 313 -12.30 9.04 6.69
CA PHE A 313 -12.14 7.98 7.70
C PHE A 313 -11.85 8.45 9.13
N ALA A 314 -11.98 9.75 9.40
CA ALA A 314 -11.67 10.30 10.70
C ALA A 314 -12.57 9.75 11.79
N ARG A 315 -11.98 9.62 12.98
CA ARG A 315 -12.75 9.37 14.19
C ARG A 315 -13.47 10.65 14.59
N LEU A 316 -14.79 10.60 14.63
CA LEU A 316 -15.66 11.72 14.96
C LEU A 316 -16.16 11.57 16.39
N GLU A 317 -15.88 12.57 17.23
CA GLU A 317 -16.40 12.64 18.59
C GLU A 317 -17.66 13.53 18.60
N VAL A 318 -18.79 12.95 18.98
CA VAL A 318 -20.06 13.68 19.11
C VAL A 318 -20.21 14.15 20.55
N TRP A 319 -20.32 15.46 20.74
CA TRP A 319 -20.42 16.11 22.04
C TRP A 319 -21.77 16.80 22.17
N ARG A 320 -22.35 16.79 23.38
CA ARG A 320 -23.57 17.55 23.69
C ARG A 320 -23.36 18.54 24.82
N GLY A 321 -24.19 19.56 24.87
CA GLY A 321 -24.24 20.55 25.94
C GLY A 321 -25.65 21.08 26.19
N GLY A 322 -25.83 21.82 27.28
CA GLY A 322 -27.13 22.43 27.64
C GLY A 322 -27.53 23.62 26.76
N GLY A 323 -26.65 24.02 25.84
CA GLY A 323 -26.79 25.17 24.96
C GLY A 323 -25.42 25.59 24.39
N ALA A 324 -25.42 26.56 23.47
CA ALA A 324 -24.18 27.17 22.97
C ALA A 324 -23.36 27.81 24.10
N GLY A 325 -22.04 27.77 23.98
CA GLY A 325 -21.09 28.28 24.96
C GLY A 325 -19.66 28.32 24.41
N GLY A 326 -18.68 28.36 25.30
CA GLY A 326 -17.26 28.40 24.93
C GLY A 326 -16.40 27.52 25.83
N ALA A 327 -16.99 26.51 26.46
CA ALA A 327 -16.23 25.59 27.28
C ALA A 327 -15.29 24.76 26.42
N ALA A 328 -14.11 24.46 26.96
CA ALA A 328 -13.19 23.53 26.33
C ALA A 328 -13.68 22.09 26.52
N LEU A 329 -13.31 21.22 25.58
CA LEU A 329 -13.52 19.78 25.70
C LEU A 329 -12.76 19.25 26.92
N PRO A 330 -13.42 18.58 27.88
CA PRO A 330 -12.79 18.13 29.12
C PRO A 330 -11.96 16.84 28.96
N SER A 331 -12.12 16.14 27.84
CA SER A 331 -11.46 14.86 27.52
C SER A 331 -11.54 14.60 26.01
N GLY A 332 -11.11 13.42 25.55
CA GLY A 332 -11.08 13.05 24.12
C GLY A 332 -9.76 13.42 23.45
N ALA A 333 -9.65 13.08 22.16
CA ALA A 333 -8.44 13.36 21.36
C ALA A 333 -8.12 14.86 21.28
N CYS A 334 -9.15 15.71 21.37
CA CYS A 334 -9.06 17.16 21.26
C CYS A 334 -9.32 17.89 22.58
N SER A 335 -8.99 17.25 23.71
CA SER A 335 -9.10 17.87 25.04
C SER A 335 -8.44 19.25 25.09
N GLY A 336 -9.15 20.26 25.60
CA GLY A 336 -8.69 21.64 25.64
C GLY A 336 -9.16 22.52 24.47
N THR A 337 -9.65 21.93 23.38
CA THR A 337 -10.22 22.67 22.24
C THR A 337 -11.57 23.30 22.62
N ALA A 338 -11.83 24.53 22.19
CA ALA A 338 -13.09 25.22 22.45
C ALA A 338 -14.23 24.55 21.67
N SER A 339 -15.26 24.06 22.36
CA SER A 339 -16.27 23.19 21.75
C SER A 339 -17.52 23.92 21.23
N GLY A 340 -17.64 25.23 21.46
CA GLY A 340 -18.88 25.97 21.16
C GLY A 340 -20.08 25.60 22.06
N LEU A 341 -19.91 24.76 23.08
CA LEU A 341 -20.97 24.29 23.97
C LEU A 341 -20.79 24.80 25.41
N SER A 342 -21.89 24.79 26.16
CA SER A 342 -21.88 24.91 27.62
C SER A 342 -21.84 23.51 28.26
N ALA A 343 -20.83 23.25 29.10
CA ALA A 343 -20.60 21.96 29.77
C ALA A 343 -20.63 20.74 28.83
N PRO A 344 -19.69 20.65 27.86
CA PRO A 344 -19.66 19.58 26.87
C PRO A 344 -19.49 18.20 27.51
N VAL A 345 -20.29 17.24 27.03
CA VAL A 345 -20.26 15.83 27.43
C VAL A 345 -20.17 14.97 26.17
N LEU A 346 -19.17 14.09 26.09
CA LEU A 346 -19.00 13.13 24.99
C LEU A 346 -20.14 12.12 25.04
N VAL A 347 -20.83 11.92 23.92
CA VAL A 347 -21.97 11.00 23.82
C VAL A 347 -21.73 9.83 22.90
N ALA A 348 -20.92 10.00 21.86
CA ALA A 348 -20.60 8.94 20.92
C ALA A 348 -19.26 9.20 20.25
N THR A 349 -18.63 8.11 19.80
CA THR A 349 -17.50 8.14 18.88
C THR A 349 -17.90 7.36 17.64
N LEU A 350 -17.79 7.99 16.50
CA LEU A 350 -18.21 7.48 15.18
C LEU A 350 -17.04 7.61 14.22
N GLN A 351 -17.21 7.14 12.98
CA GLN A 351 -16.18 7.21 11.95
C GLN A 351 -16.79 7.80 10.68
N ALA A 352 -16.10 8.76 10.06
CA ALA A 352 -16.45 9.26 8.74
C ALA A 352 -16.14 8.21 7.66
N ASP A 353 -16.76 8.34 6.49
CA ASP A 353 -16.42 7.55 5.32
C ASP A 353 -15.22 8.14 4.55
N ALA A 354 -14.92 7.56 3.38
CA ALA A 354 -13.83 8.00 2.51
C ALA A 354 -13.97 9.45 2.03
N ASN A 355 -15.19 10.00 2.02
CA ASN A 355 -15.48 11.36 1.57
C ASN A 355 -15.49 12.38 2.73
N GLY A 356 -15.21 11.94 3.96
CA GLY A 356 -15.34 12.82 5.13
C GLY A 356 -16.79 13.06 5.53
N GLU A 357 -17.68 12.13 5.19
CA GLU A 357 -19.11 12.20 5.48
C GLU A 357 -19.52 11.15 6.51
N LEU A 358 -20.58 11.43 7.26
CA LEU A 358 -21.22 10.48 8.18
C LEU A 358 -22.71 10.75 8.22
N SER A 359 -23.54 9.72 8.06
CA SER A 359 -24.99 9.80 8.27
C SER A 359 -25.44 8.71 9.22
N VAL A 360 -26.10 9.09 10.33
CA VAL A 360 -26.59 8.14 11.34
C VAL A 360 -27.92 8.59 11.93
N SER A 361 -28.88 7.67 12.01
CA SER A 361 -30.15 7.90 12.70
C SER A 361 -30.20 7.26 14.08
N ARG A 362 -30.81 7.96 15.04
CA ARG A 362 -31.05 7.48 16.41
C ARG A 362 -32.42 7.94 16.91
N THR A 363 -33.10 7.07 17.65
CA THR A 363 -34.31 7.46 18.39
C THR A 363 -33.94 8.16 19.69
N LEU A 364 -34.37 9.41 19.85
CA LEU A 364 -34.08 10.25 21.01
C LEU A 364 -35.29 10.37 21.93
N ALA A 365 -35.03 10.33 23.24
CA ALA A 365 -36.04 10.58 24.27
C ALA A 365 -36.30 12.09 24.44
N ALA A 366 -37.46 12.44 25.02
CA ALA A 366 -37.88 13.83 25.26
C ALA A 366 -36.85 14.71 25.98
N GLN A 367 -36.00 14.09 26.80
CA GLN A 367 -34.97 14.76 27.61
C GLN A 367 -33.76 15.22 26.77
N ALA A 368 -33.62 14.72 25.54
CA ALA A 368 -32.55 15.09 24.62
C ALA A 368 -32.95 16.27 23.71
N CYS A 369 -34.24 16.60 23.63
CA CYS A 369 -34.74 17.66 22.75
C CYS A 369 -34.26 19.03 23.24
N GLY A 370 -33.88 19.91 22.32
CA GLY A 370 -33.33 21.23 22.64
C GLY A 370 -31.90 21.23 23.19
N LEU A 371 -31.24 20.07 23.33
CA LEU A 371 -29.81 20.03 23.63
C LEU A 371 -29.00 20.47 22.41
N SER A 372 -27.85 21.10 22.67
CA SER A 372 -26.91 21.47 21.61
C SER A 372 -25.90 20.35 21.37
N VAL A 373 -25.54 20.13 20.12
CA VAL A 373 -24.58 19.11 19.67
C VAL A 373 -23.51 19.75 18.80
N VAL A 374 -22.28 19.27 18.95
CA VAL A 374 -21.19 19.50 18.00
C VAL A 374 -20.51 18.18 17.68
N VAL A 375 -19.88 18.12 16.52
CA VAL A 375 -18.99 17.03 16.13
C VAL A 375 -17.58 17.57 16.06
N VAL A 376 -16.64 16.81 16.62
CA VAL A 376 -15.22 17.13 16.63
C VAL A 376 -14.49 16.08 15.82
N ASP A 377 -13.72 16.54 14.85
CA ASP A 377 -12.80 15.70 14.12
C ASP A 377 -11.60 15.38 15.01
N ALA A 378 -11.40 14.12 15.37
CA ALA A 378 -10.33 13.73 16.29
C ALA A 378 -8.92 13.84 15.68
N TRP A 379 -8.80 13.97 14.36
CA TRP A 379 -7.52 14.10 13.67
C TRP A 379 -7.08 15.56 13.58
N THR A 380 -8.00 16.46 13.19
CA THR A 380 -7.67 17.87 12.98
C THR A 380 -8.04 18.77 14.16
N CYS A 381 -8.84 18.25 15.09
CA CYS A 381 -9.51 19.03 16.12
C CYS A 381 -10.39 20.17 15.58
N GLY A 382 -10.82 20.05 14.31
CA GLY A 382 -11.86 20.88 13.74
C GLY A 382 -13.17 20.64 14.48
N VAL A 383 -13.87 21.73 14.84
CA VAL A 383 -15.12 21.69 15.60
C VAL A 383 -16.25 22.19 14.72
N SER A 384 -17.34 21.44 14.66
CA SER A 384 -18.47 21.82 13.82
C SER A 384 -19.22 23.06 14.29
N ASN A 385 -20.14 23.54 13.45
CA ASN A 385 -21.23 24.39 13.92
C ASN A 385 -21.99 23.72 15.07
N VAL A 386 -22.57 24.54 15.94
CA VAL A 386 -23.46 24.08 17.01
C VAL A 386 -24.85 23.89 16.42
N GLU A 387 -25.37 22.67 16.48
CA GLU A 387 -26.76 22.38 16.12
C GLU A 387 -27.61 22.08 17.35
N VAL A 388 -28.91 22.33 17.23
CA VAL A 388 -29.87 22.07 18.29
C VAL A 388 -30.72 20.87 17.90
N VAL A 389 -30.84 19.89 18.80
CA VAL A 389 -31.75 18.76 18.61
C VAL A 389 -33.17 19.30 18.49
N PRO A 390 -33.91 18.96 17.41
CA PRO A 390 -35.22 19.56 17.09
C PRO A 390 -36.30 19.32 18.15
#